data_AF-A0A7W2MLJ9-F1
#
_entry.id   AF-A0A7W2MLJ9-F1
#
_cell.length_a   1.000
_cell.length_b   1.000
_cell.length_c   1.000
_cell.angle_alpha   90.00
_cell.angle_beta   90.00
_cell.angle_gamma   90.00
#
_symmetry.space_group_name_H-M   'P 1'
#
loop_
_entity.id
_entity.type
_entity.pdbx_description
1 polymer ?
#
loop_
_entity_poly.entity_id
_entity_poly.type
_entity_poly.pdbx_seq_one_letter_code
_entity_poly.pdbx_strand_id
1 'polypeptide(L)'
;MTDIDIGINKVDRTEISDGLKRLLADSYTLYLQTHNFHWNVTGLQFRELHLMFEEHYTELAIAVDDIAERIRTLDVPAPGTYKEFSKLSSIKEVDGVPSSAEMVTLLTKGHEQVIKTSREVLKIAQNADDESTASLVSDRMRIHEKTAWMLRATTKS
;
A
#
# COMPACT_ATOMS: atom_id res chain seq x y z
N MET A 1 -28.89 -10.93 -13.47
CA MET A 1 -27.49 -10.87 -13.01
C MET A 1 -26.95 -12.27 -13.15
N THR A 2 -25.83 -12.42 -13.85
CA THR A 2 -25.06 -13.66 -13.83
C THR A 2 -24.31 -13.72 -12.51
N ASP A 3 -24.50 -14.80 -11.76
CA ASP A 3 -23.69 -15.05 -10.56
C ASP A 3 -22.23 -15.26 -11.00
N ILE A 4 -21.30 -14.63 -10.29
CA ILE A 4 -19.87 -14.83 -10.48
C ILE A 4 -19.50 -16.29 -10.17
N ASP A 5 -18.80 -16.93 -11.11
CA ASP A 5 -18.26 -18.29 -10.97
C ASP A 5 -16.79 -18.31 -11.43
N ILE A 6 -15.89 -18.06 -10.47
CA ILE A 6 -14.43 -18.08 -10.67
C ILE A 6 -13.76 -19.16 -9.81
N GLY A 7 -14.54 -20.11 -9.28
CA GLY A 7 -14.04 -21.17 -8.40
C GLY A 7 -13.80 -20.77 -6.94
N ILE A 8 -14.11 -19.53 -6.53
CA ILE A 8 -13.98 -19.05 -5.14
C ILE A 8 -15.36 -18.69 -4.59
N ASN A 9 -15.73 -19.27 -3.45
CA ASN A 9 -17.04 -19.06 -2.85
C ASN A 9 -17.21 -17.60 -2.36
N LYS A 10 -18.47 -17.17 -2.18
CA LYS A 10 -18.80 -15.79 -1.82
C LYS A 10 -18.21 -15.33 -0.48
N VAL A 11 -18.15 -16.22 0.51
CA VAL A 11 -17.64 -15.90 1.85
C VAL A 11 -16.16 -15.56 1.75
N ASP A 12 -15.38 -16.43 1.10
CA ASP A 12 -13.95 -16.24 0.92
C ASP A 12 -13.64 -15.00 0.08
N ARG A 13 -14.36 -14.79 -1.04
CA ARG A 13 -14.21 -13.56 -1.85
C ARG A 13 -14.43 -12.29 -1.03
N THR A 14 -15.40 -12.32 -0.11
CA THR A 14 -15.70 -11.17 0.76
C THR A 14 -14.60 -10.96 1.78
N GLU A 15 -14.13 -12.03 2.43
CA GLU A 15 -13.06 -11.96 3.44
C GLU A 15 -11.74 -11.49 2.84
N ILE A 16 -11.35 -12.04 1.68
CA ILE A 16 -10.18 -11.60 0.91
C ILE A 16 -10.31 -10.12 0.56
N SER A 17 -11.48 -9.72 0.02
CA SER A 17 -11.72 -8.34 -0.38
C SER A 17 -11.62 -7.39 0.80
N ASP A 18 -12.11 -7.76 1.99
CA ASP A 18 -11.98 -6.90 3.17
C ASP A 18 -10.53 -6.74 3.65
N GLY A 19 -9.70 -7.77 3.47
CA GLY A 19 -8.25 -7.67 3.60
C GLY A 19 -7.65 -6.70 2.57
N LEU A 20 -7.96 -6.90 1.29
CA LEU A 20 -7.49 -6.05 0.20
C LEU A 20 -7.93 -4.59 0.35
N LYS A 21 -9.11 -4.30 0.90
CA LYS A 21 -9.57 -2.93 1.20
C LYS A 21 -8.66 -2.22 2.20
N ARG A 22 -8.18 -2.93 3.23
CA ARG A 22 -7.21 -2.40 4.18
C ARG A 22 -5.86 -2.17 3.52
N LEU A 23 -5.41 -3.13 2.70
CA LEU A 23 -4.18 -2.99 1.92
C LEU A 23 -4.24 -1.80 0.97
N LEU A 24 -5.34 -1.64 0.23
CA LEU A 24 -5.59 -0.50 -0.65
C LEU A 24 -5.54 0.83 0.12
N ALA A 25 -6.17 0.88 1.29
CA ALA A 25 -6.17 2.08 2.13
C ALA A 25 -4.78 2.44 2.65
N ASP A 26 -3.97 1.46 3.06
CA ASP A 26 -2.57 1.68 3.44
C ASP A 26 -1.73 2.15 2.26
N SER A 27 -1.84 1.47 1.11
CA SER A 27 -1.11 1.84 -0.11
C SER A 27 -1.48 3.24 -0.61
N TYR A 28 -2.77 3.61 -0.58
CA TYR A 28 -3.22 4.94 -1.02
C TYR A 28 -2.82 6.05 -0.03
N THR A 29 -2.90 5.79 1.27
CA THR A 29 -2.42 6.74 2.29
C THR A 29 -0.91 6.98 2.15
N LEU A 30 -0.14 5.90 1.93
CA LEU A 30 1.30 6.00 1.68
C LEU A 30 1.62 6.73 0.38
N TYR A 31 0.84 6.48 -0.68
CA TYR A 31 0.96 7.18 -1.96
C TYR A 31 0.84 8.69 -1.78
N LEU A 32 -0.24 9.15 -1.16
CA LEU A 32 -0.47 10.58 -0.91
C LEU A 32 0.60 11.21 -0.02
N GLN A 33 0.98 10.51 1.05
CA GLN A 33 2.03 10.97 1.95
C GLN A 33 3.38 11.12 1.22
N THR A 34 3.70 10.18 0.33
CA THR A 34 4.93 10.22 -0.47
C THR A 34 4.90 11.39 -1.47
N HIS A 35 3.76 11.63 -2.12
CA HIS A 35 3.53 12.81 -2.97
C HIS A 35 3.72 14.12 -2.19
N ASN A 36 3.13 14.20 -1.00
CA ASN A 36 3.28 15.36 -0.12
C ASN A 36 4.76 15.63 0.23
N PHE A 37 5.52 14.57 0.53
CA PHE A 37 6.95 14.72 0.84
C PHE A 37 7.78 15.10 -0.39
N HIS A 38 7.46 14.56 -1.56
CA HIS A 38 8.07 14.97 -2.83
C HIS A 38 7.93 16.48 -3.07
N TRP A 39 6.74 17.05 -2.85
CA TRP A 39 6.51 18.47 -3.04
C TRP A 39 7.24 19.36 -2.03
N ASN A 40 7.34 18.90 -0.77
CA ASN A 40 7.69 19.78 0.35
C ASN A 40 9.08 19.51 0.95
N VAL A 41 9.84 18.53 0.46
CA VAL A 41 11.19 18.27 0.96
C VAL A 41 12.11 19.48 0.70
N THR A 42 12.98 19.78 1.66
CA THR A 42 13.97 20.87 1.57
C THR A 42 15.30 20.43 2.22
N GLY A 43 16.34 21.24 2.07
CA GLY A 43 17.67 21.01 2.66
C GLY A 43 18.70 20.45 1.67
N LEU A 44 19.89 20.10 2.17
CA LEU A 44 21.05 19.73 1.32
C LEU A 44 20.81 18.50 0.44
N GLN A 45 19.95 17.58 0.87
CA GLN A 45 19.59 16.36 0.14
C GLN A 45 18.34 16.54 -0.75
N PHE A 46 17.90 17.78 -0.99
CA PHE A 46 16.65 18.08 -1.70
C PHE A 46 16.49 17.25 -2.99
N ARG A 47 17.48 17.32 -3.88
CA ARG A 47 17.38 16.68 -5.20
C ARG A 47 17.26 15.16 -5.10
N GLU A 48 18.06 14.53 -4.23
CA GLU A 48 18.08 13.07 -4.08
C GLU A 48 16.77 12.56 -3.50
N LEU A 49 16.28 13.20 -2.43
CA LEU A 49 15.03 12.81 -1.78
C LEU A 49 13.82 13.12 -2.67
N HIS A 50 13.81 14.26 -3.36
CA HIS A 50 12.73 14.63 -4.28
C HIS A 50 12.53 13.58 -5.38
N LEU A 51 13.62 13.12 -6.01
CA LEU A 51 13.58 12.08 -7.04
C LEU A 51 13.23 10.69 -6.46
N MET A 52 13.76 10.35 -5.29
CA MET A 52 13.44 9.07 -4.62
C MET A 52 11.95 9.00 -4.24
N PHE A 53 11.38 10.09 -3.72
CA PHE A 53 9.95 10.14 -3.41
C PHE A 53 9.09 10.05 -4.68
N GLU A 54 9.56 10.58 -5.82
CA GLU A 54 8.91 10.40 -7.12
C GLU A 54 8.88 8.96 -7.61
N GLU A 55 10.01 8.27 -7.52
CA GLU A 55 10.09 6.83 -7.81
C GLU A 55 9.08 6.05 -6.96
N HIS A 56 9.04 6.32 -5.66
CA HIS A 56 8.17 5.63 -4.72
C HIS A 56 6.68 5.86 -5.01
N TYR A 57 6.26 7.12 -5.20
CA TYR A 57 4.84 7.39 -5.44
C TYR A 57 4.39 6.84 -6.80
N THR A 58 5.27 6.79 -7.79
CA THR A 58 4.94 6.27 -9.13
C THR A 58 4.67 4.78 -9.07
N GLU A 59 5.50 4.03 -8.33
CA GLU A 59 5.27 2.62 -8.06
C GLU A 59 3.99 2.38 -7.24
N LEU A 60 3.72 3.24 -6.25
CA LEU A 60 2.50 3.15 -5.45
C LEU A 60 1.23 3.44 -6.26
N ALA A 61 1.29 4.33 -7.26
CA ALA A 61 0.16 4.62 -8.14
C ALA A 61 -0.28 3.36 -8.92
N ILE A 62 0.68 2.58 -9.42
CA ILE A 62 0.42 1.29 -10.08
C ILE A 62 -0.19 0.30 -9.07
N ALA A 63 0.40 0.19 -7.88
CA ALA A 63 -0.06 -0.74 -6.86
C ALA A 63 -1.52 -0.49 -6.42
N VAL A 64 -1.92 0.79 -6.28
CA VAL A 64 -3.29 1.17 -5.90
C VAL A 64 -4.30 0.64 -6.92
N ASP A 65 -4.02 0.77 -8.21
CA ASP A 65 -4.91 0.32 -9.29
C ASP A 65 -5.03 -1.21 -9.29
N ASP A 66 -3.90 -1.92 -9.30
CA ASP A 66 -3.86 -3.39 -9.26
C ASP A 66 -4.67 -3.97 -8.08
N ILE A 67 -4.54 -3.37 -6.89
CA ILE A 67 -5.27 -3.82 -5.69
C ILE A 67 -6.76 -3.53 -5.83
N ALA A 68 -7.14 -2.34 -6.31
CA ALA A 68 -8.55 -1.96 -6.47
C ALA A 68 -9.25 -2.84 -7.52
N GLU A 69 -8.60 -3.08 -8.66
CA GLU A 69 -9.11 -3.97 -9.70
C GLU A 69 -9.21 -5.42 -9.22
N ARG A 70 -8.29 -5.88 -8.36
CA ARG A 70 -8.40 -7.21 -7.74
C ARG A 70 -9.64 -7.33 -6.87
N ILE A 71 -9.95 -6.31 -6.06
CA ILE A 71 -11.20 -6.27 -5.27
C ILE A 71 -12.43 -6.35 -6.19
N ARG A 72 -12.41 -5.62 -7.30
CA ARG A 72 -13.51 -5.66 -8.30
C ARG A 72 -13.62 -7.01 -8.99
N THR A 73 -12.51 -7.68 -9.26
CA THR A 73 -12.46 -9.02 -9.86
C THR A 73 -13.11 -10.08 -8.96
N LEU A 74 -13.04 -9.88 -7.63
CA LEU A 74 -13.73 -10.71 -6.64
C LEU A 74 -15.22 -10.35 -6.49
N ASP A 75 -15.76 -9.48 -7.34
CA ASP A 75 -17.14 -8.97 -7.33
C ASP A 75 -17.50 -8.25 -6.01
N VAL A 76 -16.54 -7.51 -5.45
CA VAL A 76 -16.75 -6.63 -4.29
C VAL A 76 -16.41 -5.19 -4.68
N PRO A 77 -17.19 -4.17 -4.30
CA PRO A 77 -16.83 -2.78 -4.59
C PRO A 77 -15.54 -2.37 -3.88
N ALA A 78 -14.63 -1.72 -4.61
CA ALA A 78 -13.43 -1.12 -4.04
C ALA A 78 -13.77 0.25 -3.42
N PRO A 79 -13.24 0.59 -2.23
CA PRO A 79 -13.35 1.92 -1.65
C PRO A 79 -12.57 2.91 -2.52
N GLY A 80 -13.04 4.16 -2.58
CA GLY A 80 -12.48 5.17 -3.48
C GLY A 80 -12.55 6.60 -2.96
N THR A 81 -12.92 6.79 -1.70
CA THR A 81 -13.03 8.11 -1.08
C THR A 81 -12.06 8.27 0.08
N TYR A 82 -11.60 9.50 0.33
CA TYR A 82 -10.74 9.82 1.48
C TYR A 82 -11.34 9.35 2.80
N LYS A 83 -12.67 9.49 2.98
CA LYS A 83 -13.39 9.05 4.19
C LYS A 83 -13.34 7.54 4.41
N GLU A 84 -13.32 6.75 3.34
CA GLU A 84 -13.20 5.29 3.44
C GLU A 84 -11.76 4.90 3.77
N PHE A 85 -10.79 5.47 3.04
CA PHE A 85 -9.38 5.18 3.30
C PHE A 85 -8.95 5.60 4.71
N SER A 86 -9.38 6.75 5.21
CA SER A 86 -9.05 7.21 6.56
C SER A 86 -9.60 6.30 7.66
N LYS A 87 -10.66 5.53 7.39
CA LYS A 87 -11.23 4.55 8.33
C LYS A 87 -10.53 3.21 8.29
N LEU A 88 -10.01 2.84 7.11
CA LEU A 88 -9.48 1.51 6.83
C LEU A 88 -7.96 1.45 7.03
N SER A 89 -7.25 2.54 6.80
CA SER A 89 -5.79 2.56 6.87
C SER A 89 -5.28 2.49 8.31
N SER A 90 -4.20 1.74 8.49
CA SER A 90 -3.38 1.70 9.69
C SER A 90 -2.26 2.74 9.67
N ILE A 91 -1.99 3.36 8.53
CA ILE A 91 -1.03 4.46 8.40
C ILE A 91 -1.70 5.75 8.87
N LYS A 92 -1.04 6.45 9.79
CA LYS A 92 -1.51 7.76 10.27
C LYS A 92 -0.92 8.86 9.40
N GLU A 93 -1.78 9.76 8.96
CA GLU A 93 -1.36 11.01 8.32
C GLU A 93 -0.60 11.90 9.30
N VAL A 94 0.21 12.80 8.75
CA VAL A 94 1.10 13.68 9.49
C VAL A 94 0.71 15.11 9.19
N ASP A 95 0.55 15.91 10.25
CA ASP A 95 0.25 17.32 10.12
C ASP A 95 1.51 18.12 9.75
N GLY A 96 1.36 19.10 8.85
CA GLY A 96 2.43 20.03 8.49
C GLY A 96 3.51 19.44 7.57
N VAL A 97 4.70 20.05 7.62
CA VAL A 97 5.85 19.69 6.77
C VAL A 97 7.00 19.19 7.66
N PRO A 98 7.19 17.87 7.78
CA PRO A 98 8.26 17.30 8.61
C PRO A 98 9.65 17.57 8.03
N SER A 99 10.69 17.33 8.84
CA SER A 99 12.08 17.40 8.34
C SER A 99 12.38 16.29 7.34
N SER A 100 13.39 16.46 6.48
CA SER A 100 13.78 15.42 5.51
C SER A 100 14.14 14.08 6.15
N ALA A 101 14.81 14.08 7.30
CA ALA A 101 15.12 12.87 8.07
C ALA A 101 13.84 12.21 8.63
N GLU A 102 12.88 13.02 9.07
CA GLU A 102 11.59 12.54 9.56
C GLU A 102 10.73 11.99 8.43
N MET A 103 10.72 12.61 7.24
CA MET A 103 10.06 12.07 6.04
C MET A 103 10.54 10.65 5.72
N VAL A 104 11.87 10.42 5.69
CA VAL A 104 12.44 9.09 5.46
C VAL A 104 12.02 8.09 6.54
N THR A 105 11.98 8.51 7.80
CA THR A 105 11.52 7.68 8.92
C THR A 105 10.04 7.32 8.80
N LEU A 106 9.20 8.27 8.42
CA LEU A 106 7.75 8.08 8.24
C LEU A 106 7.45 7.16 7.06
N LEU A 107 8.15 7.32 5.94
CA LEU A 107 8.02 6.42 4.79
C LEU A 107 8.50 5.00 5.12
N THR A 108 9.59 4.87 5.87
CA THR A 108 10.07 3.55 6.35
C THR A 108 8.96 2.83 7.12
N LYS A 109 8.37 3.51 8.11
CA LYS A 109 7.27 2.97 8.92
C LYS A 109 6.03 2.67 8.07
N GLY A 110 5.73 3.54 7.09
CA GLY A 110 4.63 3.34 6.14
C GLY A 110 4.80 2.06 5.34
N HIS A 111 5.95 1.86 4.70
CA HIS A 111 6.24 0.61 3.97
C HIS A 111 6.20 -0.61 4.89
N GLU A 112 6.75 -0.53 6.11
CA GLU A 112 6.67 -1.61 7.10
C GLU A 112 5.23 -1.94 7.52
N GLN A 113 4.34 -0.94 7.57
CA GLN A 113 2.93 -1.15 7.84
C GLN A 113 2.25 -1.87 6.66
N VAL A 114 2.50 -1.44 5.42
CA VAL A 114 1.96 -2.11 4.22
C VAL A 114 2.42 -3.57 4.15
N ILE A 115 3.66 -3.87 4.52
CA ILE A 115 4.17 -5.26 4.59
C ILE A 115 3.36 -6.10 5.59
N LYS A 116 3.05 -5.56 6.79
CA LYS A 116 2.25 -6.29 7.79
C LYS A 116 0.84 -6.56 7.27
N THR A 117 0.18 -5.55 6.71
CA THR A 117 -1.14 -5.71 6.09
C THR A 117 -1.10 -6.73 4.96
N SER A 118 -0.05 -6.72 4.12
CA SER A 118 0.15 -7.70 3.05
C SER A 118 0.25 -9.13 3.58
N ARG A 119 0.98 -9.36 4.68
CA ARG A 119 1.09 -10.69 5.32
C ARG A 119 -0.25 -11.21 5.82
N GLU A 120 -1.10 -10.34 6.34
CA GLU A 120 -2.45 -10.70 6.75
C GLU A 120 -3.32 -11.13 5.56
N VAL A 121 -3.31 -10.33 4.48
CA VAL A 121 -4.09 -10.65 3.26
C VAL A 121 -3.59 -11.92 2.60
N LEU A 122 -2.27 -12.11 2.53
CA LEU A 122 -1.66 -13.31 1.92
C LEU A 122 -2.17 -14.60 2.59
N LYS A 123 -2.25 -14.61 3.93
CA LYS A 123 -2.77 -15.75 4.68
C LYS A 123 -4.24 -16.04 4.35
N ILE A 124 -5.06 -14.99 4.25
CA ILE A 124 -6.49 -15.14 3.91
C ILE A 124 -6.64 -15.69 2.50
N ALA A 125 -5.91 -15.14 1.52
CA ALA A 125 -5.94 -15.59 0.14
C ALA A 125 -5.50 -17.06 -0.02
N GLN A 126 -4.42 -17.46 0.66
CA GLN A 126 -3.93 -18.84 0.64
C GLN A 126 -4.90 -19.85 1.24
N ASN A 127 -5.58 -19.49 2.33
CA ASN A 127 -6.58 -20.37 2.94
C ASN A 127 -7.81 -20.61 2.05
N ALA A 128 -8.07 -19.69 1.12
CA ALA A 128 -9.18 -19.72 0.19
C ALA A 128 -8.79 -20.21 -1.22
N ASP A 129 -7.56 -20.72 -1.38
CA ASP A 129 -6.97 -21.13 -2.66
C ASP A 129 -7.01 -20.02 -3.74
N ASP A 130 -7.02 -18.73 -3.34
CA ASP A 130 -6.95 -17.59 -4.25
C ASP A 130 -5.50 -17.25 -4.60
N GLU A 131 -4.93 -18.04 -5.50
CA GLU A 131 -3.54 -17.87 -5.97
C GLU A 131 -3.33 -16.52 -6.67
N SER A 132 -4.35 -15.97 -7.33
CA SER A 132 -4.23 -14.68 -8.02
C SER A 132 -4.06 -13.52 -7.04
N THR A 133 -4.82 -13.52 -5.94
CA THR A 133 -4.61 -12.54 -4.86
C THR A 133 -3.30 -12.79 -4.14
N ALA A 134 -2.96 -14.06 -3.85
CA ALA A 134 -1.71 -14.40 -3.17
C ALA A 134 -0.49 -13.93 -3.97
N SER A 135 -0.47 -14.15 -5.29
CA SER A 135 0.58 -13.70 -6.19
C SER A 135 0.72 -12.17 -6.20
N LEU A 136 -0.39 -11.43 -6.40
CA LEU A 136 -0.39 -9.97 -6.38
C LEU A 136 0.19 -9.42 -5.07
N VAL A 137 -0.34 -9.89 -3.93
CA VAL A 137 0.05 -9.40 -2.60
C VAL A 137 1.51 -9.74 -2.29
N SER A 138 1.98 -10.92 -2.70
CA SER A 138 3.38 -11.33 -2.53
C SER A 138 4.33 -10.41 -3.31
N ASP A 139 4.01 -10.08 -4.56
CA ASP A 139 4.82 -9.17 -5.36
C ASP A 139 4.85 -7.74 -4.80
N ARG A 140 3.71 -7.22 -4.35
CA ARG A 140 3.64 -5.92 -3.68
C ARG A 140 4.46 -5.90 -2.39
N MET A 141 4.35 -6.96 -1.59
CA MET A 141 5.11 -7.09 -0.34
C MET A 141 6.63 -7.07 -0.58
N ARG A 142 7.11 -7.79 -1.60
CA ARG A 142 8.54 -7.82 -1.98
C ARG A 142 9.08 -6.43 -2.32
N ILE A 143 8.29 -5.61 -3.02
CA ILE A 143 8.67 -4.23 -3.37
C ILE A 143 8.77 -3.38 -2.10
N HIS A 144 7.80 -3.46 -1.20
CA HIS A 144 7.84 -2.73 0.06
C HIS A 144 9.00 -3.18 0.96
N GLU A 145 9.31 -4.48 1.03
CA GLU A 145 10.44 -5.01 1.81
C GLU A 145 11.78 -4.45 1.33
N LYS A 146 11.99 -4.43 0.01
CA LYS A 146 13.17 -3.83 -0.63
C LYS A 146 13.25 -2.33 -0.36
N THR A 147 12.14 -1.62 -0.53
CA THR A 147 12.07 -0.16 -0.33
C THR A 147 12.35 0.22 1.11
N ALA A 148 11.72 -0.47 2.07
CA ALA A 148 11.95 -0.26 3.50
C ALA A 148 13.41 -0.55 3.89
N TRP A 149 14.06 -1.56 3.28
CA TRP A 149 15.48 -1.79 3.48
C TRP A 149 16.33 -0.60 3.03
N MET A 150 16.10 -0.09 1.81
CA MET A 150 16.84 1.04 1.27
C MET A 150 16.68 2.28 2.16
N LEU A 151 15.45 2.62 2.57
CA LEU A 151 15.20 3.75 3.47
C LEU A 151 15.89 3.59 4.83
N ARG A 152 15.83 2.39 5.44
CA ARG A 152 16.57 2.10 6.70
C ARG A 152 18.07 2.29 6.50
N ALA A 153 18.62 1.87 5.37
CA ALA A 153 20.04 2.02 5.07
C ALA A 153 20.45 3.50 4.98
N THR A 154 19.60 4.37 4.42
CA THR A 154 19.82 5.82 4.36
C THR A 154 19.89 6.48 5.74
N THR A 155 19.24 5.89 6.75
CA THR A 155 19.22 6.43 8.13
C THR A 155 20.24 5.80 9.07
N LYS A 156 21.00 4.79 8.62
CA LYS A 156 22.02 4.14 9.46
C LYS A 156 23.27 5.02 9.55
N SER A 157 23.65 5.35 10.79
CA SER A 157 24.92 5.95 11.18
C SER A 157 26.03 4.91 11.28
#